data_AF-A0A0X8HUQ0-F1
#
_entry.id   AF-A0A0X8HUQ0-F1
#
_cell.length_a   1.000
_cell.length_b   1.000
_cell.length_c   1.000
_cell.angle_alpha   90.00
_cell.angle_beta   90.00
_cell.angle_gamma   90.00
#
_symmetry.space_group_name_H-M   'P 1'
#
loop_
_entity.id
_entity.type
_entity.pdbx_description
1 polymer ?
#
loop_
_entity_poly.entity_id
_entity_poly.type
_entity_poly.pdbx_seq_one_letter_code
_entity_poly.pdbx_strand_id
1 'polypeptide(L)'
;MDYWILLIIFFLIVDKTWHLTGTLAAKLNSSDKLQQLLNEKKQLQHQQQQISAQDQYALWTKNNRKLDKLDKNIEEAKKSYVSGLEATNARLAKLKILLVTVPFTALKFYKGKLHVYSVPKGMFPSVIEGILEHGWIYMALAPMKFRQVSEGAVVTVTLGIWLFALLKVISACEFIVEVLREPTVYVGNSDKKSVDVDEKGVISQPVD
;
A
#
# COMPACT_ATOMS: atom_id res chain seq x y z
N MET A 1 -17.90 25.71 -21.25
CA MET A 1 -18.04 24.70 -20.19
C MET A 1 -16.96 23.65 -20.42
N ASP A 2 -15.90 23.73 -19.63
CA ASP A 2 -14.62 23.04 -19.85
C ASP A 2 -14.70 21.54 -19.53
N TYR A 3 -15.09 20.72 -20.52
CA TYR A 3 -15.14 19.25 -20.43
C TYR A 3 -13.83 18.61 -19.94
N TRP A 4 -12.71 19.31 -20.09
CA TRP A 4 -11.40 18.87 -19.61
C TRP A 4 -11.31 18.77 -18.09
N ILE A 5 -11.98 19.64 -17.34
CA ILE A 5 -12.00 19.59 -15.87
C ILE A 5 -12.79 18.36 -15.41
N LEU A 6 -13.91 18.07 -16.07
CA LEU A 6 -14.70 16.86 -15.82
C LEU A 6 -13.89 15.59 -16.13
N LEU A 7 -13.08 15.62 -17.20
CA LEU A 7 -12.21 14.50 -17.55
C LEU A 7 -11.14 14.27 -16.47
N ILE A 8 -10.51 15.32 -15.95
CA ILE A 8 -9.55 15.23 -14.84
C ILE A 8 -10.21 14.69 -13.57
N ILE A 9 -11.39 15.20 -13.20
CA ILE A 9 -12.15 14.74 -12.02
C ILE A 9 -12.55 13.28 -12.18
N PHE A 10 -13.08 12.89 -13.34
CA PHE A 10 -13.41 11.50 -13.66
C PHE A 10 -12.20 10.60 -13.47
N PHE A 11 -11.06 11.02 -13.99
CA PHE A 11 -9.81 10.29 -13.87
C PHE A 11 -9.36 10.10 -12.41
N LEU A 12 -9.54 11.13 -11.60
CA LEU A 12 -9.22 11.13 -10.17
C LEU A 12 -10.16 10.19 -9.39
N ILE A 13 -11.45 10.21 -9.71
CA ILE A 13 -12.44 9.28 -9.14
C ILE A 13 -12.09 7.84 -9.52
N VAL A 14 -11.73 7.57 -10.79
CA VAL A 14 -11.33 6.23 -11.24
C VAL A 14 -10.07 5.75 -10.53
N ASP A 15 -9.04 6.61 -10.40
CA ASP A 15 -7.81 6.24 -9.68
C ASP A 15 -8.09 5.90 -8.22
N LYS A 16 -8.98 6.68 -7.58
CA LYS A 16 -9.29 6.51 -6.16
C LYS A 16 -10.22 5.33 -5.88
N THR A 17 -11.20 5.10 -6.76
CA THR A 17 -12.11 3.95 -6.66
C THR A 17 -11.41 2.62 -6.95
N TRP A 18 -10.21 2.64 -7.54
CA TRP A 18 -9.39 1.45 -7.78
C TRP A 18 -9.05 0.66 -6.51
N HIS A 19 -8.96 1.30 -5.34
CA HIS A 19 -8.72 0.58 -4.09
C HIS A 19 -9.89 -0.37 -3.74
N LEU A 20 -11.12 0.00 -4.12
CA LEU A 20 -12.29 -0.85 -3.87
C LEU A 20 -12.29 -2.09 -4.75
N THR A 21 -11.75 -2.03 -5.97
CA THR A 21 -11.71 -3.20 -6.87
C THR A 21 -10.81 -4.30 -6.32
N GLY A 22 -9.71 -3.95 -5.63
CA GLY A 22 -8.85 -4.91 -4.92
C GLY A 22 -9.60 -5.61 -3.78
N THR A 23 -10.38 -4.86 -2.98
CA THR A 23 -11.18 -5.47 -1.90
C THR A 23 -12.30 -6.37 -2.42
N LEU A 24 -12.91 -6.01 -3.55
CA LEU A 24 -13.92 -6.84 -4.21
C LEU A 24 -13.31 -8.09 -4.81
N ALA A 25 -12.14 -8.00 -5.45
CA ALA A 25 -11.42 -9.15 -5.96
C ALA A 25 -11.05 -10.13 -4.84
N ALA A 26 -10.60 -9.64 -3.68
CA ALA A 26 -10.32 -10.49 -2.52
C ALA A 26 -11.58 -11.20 -2.00
N LYS A 27 -12.72 -10.49 -1.95
CA LYS A 27 -14.00 -11.04 -1.49
C LYS A 27 -14.58 -12.07 -2.45
N LEU A 28 -14.46 -11.85 -3.77
CA LEU A 28 -14.93 -12.76 -4.82
C LEU A 28 -14.11 -14.04 -4.91
N ASN A 29 -12.84 -14.00 -4.49
CA ASN A 29 -11.95 -15.14 -4.57
C ASN A 29 -12.01 -16.03 -3.32
N SER A 30 -13.06 -15.92 -2.49
CA SER A 30 -13.21 -16.75 -1.28
C SER A 30 -13.01 -18.22 -1.62
N SER A 31 -11.95 -18.82 -1.07
CA SER A 31 -11.63 -20.21 -1.34
C SER A 31 -12.60 -21.11 -0.58
N ASP A 32 -13.64 -21.60 -1.26
CA ASP A 32 -14.59 -22.60 -0.71
C ASP A 32 -13.83 -23.80 -0.13
N LYS A 33 -12.73 -24.19 -0.78
CA LYS A 33 -11.84 -25.26 -0.32
C LYS A 33 -11.17 -24.94 1.02
N LEU A 34 -10.71 -23.70 1.24
CA LEU A 34 -10.13 -23.29 2.52
C LEU A 34 -11.19 -23.32 3.63
N GLN A 35 -12.40 -22.85 3.34
CA GLN A 35 -13.50 -22.88 4.32
C GLN A 35 -13.93 -24.32 4.65
N GLN A 36 -14.00 -25.21 3.66
CA GLN A 36 -14.28 -26.63 3.87
C GLN A 36 -13.23 -27.27 4.78
N LEU A 37 -11.94 -27.06 4.53
CA LEU A 37 -10.87 -27.61 5.35
C LEU A 37 -10.89 -27.05 6.80
N LEU A 38 -11.19 -25.76 6.98
CA LEU A 38 -11.33 -25.17 8.31
C LEU A 38 -12.53 -25.75 9.08
N ASN A 39 -13.66 -25.98 8.39
CA ASN A 39 -14.83 -26.61 8.99
C ASN A 39 -14.56 -28.07 9.36
N GLU A 40 -13.91 -28.84 8.48
CA GLU A 40 -13.48 -30.21 8.77
C GLU A 40 -12.53 -30.28 9.96
N LYS A 41 -11.56 -29.35 10.06
CA LYS A 41 -10.66 -29.24 11.22
C LYS A 41 -11.47 -29.03 12.50
N LYS A 42 -12.41 -28.08 12.49
CA LYS A 42 -13.23 -27.75 13.66
C LYS A 42 -14.09 -28.94 14.09
N GLN A 43 -14.68 -29.65 13.14
CA GLN A 43 -15.45 -30.87 13.43
C GLN A 43 -14.57 -31.96 14.05
N LEU A 44 -13.37 -32.18 13.50
CA LEU A 44 -12.47 -33.23 13.99
C LEU A 44 -11.86 -32.87 15.36
N GLN A 45 -11.60 -31.59 15.62
CA GLN A 45 -11.21 -31.11 16.95
C GLN A 45 -12.32 -31.32 17.98
N HIS A 46 -13.57 -31.06 17.61
CA HIS A 46 -14.71 -31.31 18.48
C HIS A 46 -14.87 -32.81 18.78
N GLN A 47 -14.69 -33.68 17.78
CA GLN A 47 -14.66 -35.13 17.98
C GLN A 47 -13.50 -35.57 18.89
N GLN A 48 -12.32 -34.96 18.74
CA GLN A 48 -11.17 -35.26 19.59
C GLN A 48 -11.41 -34.93 21.06
N GLN A 49 -12.11 -33.82 21.34
CA GLN A 49 -12.46 -33.40 22.71
C GLN A 49 -13.43 -34.36 23.41
N GLN A 50 -14.18 -35.16 22.65
CA GLN A 50 -15.11 -36.16 23.18
C GLN A 50 -14.43 -37.50 23.50
N ILE A 51 -13.15 -37.67 23.13
CA ILE A 51 -12.41 -38.92 23.27
C ILE A 51 -11.39 -38.80 24.41
N SER A 52 -11.43 -39.74 25.37
CA SER A 52 -10.40 -39.87 26.41
C SER A 52 -9.09 -40.38 25.80
N ALA A 53 -8.00 -39.63 25.99
CA ALA A 53 -6.69 -39.96 25.43
C ALA A 53 -6.07 -41.23 26.06
N GLN A 54 -6.44 -41.55 27.31
CA GLN A 54 -5.94 -42.74 28.01
C GLN A 54 -6.72 -44.00 27.61
N ASP A 55 -8.05 -43.92 27.57
CA ASP A 55 -8.88 -45.11 27.30
C ASP A 55 -8.92 -45.50 25.83
N GLN A 56 -8.80 -44.50 24.93
CA GLN A 56 -8.93 -44.69 23.49
C GLN A 56 -7.69 -44.18 22.73
N TYR A 57 -6.51 -44.50 23.24
CA TYR A 57 -5.22 -44.03 22.69
C TYR A 57 -5.06 -44.29 21.18
N ALA A 58 -5.51 -45.45 20.67
CA ALA A 58 -5.42 -45.79 19.25
C ALA A 58 -6.29 -44.86 18.36
N LEU A 59 -7.48 -44.50 18.83
CA LEU A 59 -8.37 -43.57 18.14
C LEU A 59 -7.84 -42.14 18.25
N TRP A 60 -7.38 -41.76 19.44
CA TRP A 60 -6.80 -40.45 19.72
C TRP A 60 -5.61 -40.15 18.80
N THR A 61 -4.66 -41.08 18.69
CA THR A 61 -3.48 -40.95 17.82
C THR A 61 -3.84 -40.91 16.34
N LYS A 62 -4.82 -41.72 15.90
CA LYS A 62 -5.30 -41.72 14.51
C LYS A 62 -5.93 -40.38 14.12
N ASN A 63 -6.73 -39.80 15.00
CA ASN A 63 -7.29 -38.47 14.78
C ASN A 63 -6.24 -37.37 14.82
N ASN A 64 -5.24 -37.47 15.70
CA ASN A 64 -4.15 -36.49 15.73
C ASN A 64 -3.38 -36.47 14.41
N ARG A 65 -3.06 -37.64 13.84
CA ARG A 65 -2.44 -37.74 12.50
C ARG A 65 -3.33 -37.15 11.39
N LYS A 66 -4.66 -37.24 11.52
CA LYS A 66 -5.58 -36.59 10.59
C LYS A 66 -5.56 -35.07 10.74
N LEU A 67 -5.51 -34.55 11.97
CA LEU A 67 -5.35 -33.11 12.24
C LEU A 67 -4.05 -32.59 11.64
N ASP A 68 -2.93 -33.28 11.86
CA ASP A 68 -1.62 -32.89 11.30
C ASP A 68 -1.67 -32.82 9.77
N LYS A 69 -2.36 -33.77 9.14
CA LYS A 69 -2.56 -33.77 7.68
C LYS A 69 -3.46 -32.62 7.24
N LEU A 70 -4.53 -32.34 7.97
CA LEU A 70 -5.44 -31.23 7.67
C LEU A 70 -4.72 -29.89 7.82
N ASP A 71 -3.87 -29.73 8.84
CA ASP A 71 -3.11 -28.51 9.07
C ASP A 71 -2.14 -28.22 7.93
N LYS A 72 -1.43 -29.24 7.44
CA LYS A 72 -0.60 -29.11 6.23
C LYS A 72 -1.42 -28.69 5.01
N ASN A 73 -2.59 -29.30 4.81
CA ASN A 73 -3.48 -28.94 3.69
C ASN A 73 -4.02 -27.52 3.81
N ILE A 74 -4.32 -27.05 5.03
CA ILE A 74 -4.78 -25.68 5.30
C ILE A 74 -3.67 -24.68 5.02
N GLU A 75 -2.44 -24.96 5.46
CA GLU A 75 -1.28 -24.10 5.19
C GLU A 75 -0.98 -24.00 3.70
N GLU A 76 -1.02 -25.12 2.98
CA GLU A 76 -0.83 -25.14 1.53
C GLU A 76 -1.95 -24.38 0.80
N ALA A 77 -3.20 -24.60 1.19
CA ALA A 77 -4.34 -23.88 0.63
C ALA A 77 -4.27 -22.37 0.91
N LYS A 78 -3.84 -21.98 2.12
CA LYS A 78 -3.63 -20.57 2.50
C LYS A 78 -2.51 -19.94 1.68
N LYS A 79 -1.39 -20.63 1.51
CA LYS A 79 -0.25 -20.15 0.70
C LYS A 79 -0.65 -19.97 -0.76
N SER A 80 -1.36 -20.95 -1.32
CA SER A 80 -1.91 -20.87 -2.68
C SER A 80 -2.86 -19.68 -2.82
N TYR A 81 -3.78 -19.49 -1.86
CA TYR A 81 -4.71 -18.36 -1.85
C TYR A 81 -4.01 -17.00 -1.81
N VAL A 82 -3.06 -16.82 -0.88
CA VAL A 82 -2.27 -15.57 -0.77
C VAL A 82 -1.50 -15.31 -2.06
N SER A 83 -0.82 -16.32 -2.61
CA SER A 83 -0.08 -16.17 -3.87
C SER A 83 -0.99 -15.83 -5.07
N GLY A 84 -2.20 -16.38 -5.10
CA GLY A 84 -3.21 -16.06 -6.11
C GLY A 84 -3.76 -14.63 -5.98
N LEU A 85 -3.94 -14.15 -4.75
CA LEU A 85 -4.30 -12.75 -4.49
C LEU A 85 -3.19 -11.80 -4.89
N GLU A 86 -1.94 -12.08 -4.53
CA GLU A 86 -0.78 -11.27 -4.92
C GLU A 86 -0.62 -11.20 -6.44
N ALA A 87 -0.77 -12.33 -7.14
CA ALA A 87 -0.73 -12.36 -8.60
C ALA A 87 -1.86 -11.54 -9.22
N THR A 88 -3.08 -11.62 -8.67
CA THR A 88 -4.23 -10.83 -9.12
C THR A 88 -4.00 -9.34 -8.87
N ASN A 89 -3.54 -8.97 -7.68
CA ASN A 89 -3.21 -7.60 -7.30
C ASN A 89 -2.09 -7.03 -8.17
N ALA A 90 -1.06 -7.81 -8.47
CA ALA A 90 0.02 -7.38 -9.37
C ALA A 90 -0.48 -7.12 -10.80
N ARG A 91 -1.41 -7.95 -11.30
CA ARG A 91 -2.05 -7.73 -12.61
C ARG A 91 -2.92 -6.47 -12.60
N LEU A 92 -3.73 -6.28 -11.55
CA LEU A 92 -4.55 -5.08 -11.38
C LEU A 92 -3.70 -3.82 -11.23
N ALA A 93 -2.56 -3.89 -10.55
CA ALA A 93 -1.62 -2.77 -10.42
C ALA A 93 -1.02 -2.40 -11.79
N LYS A 94 -0.60 -3.39 -12.59
CA LYS A 94 -0.12 -3.15 -13.96
C LYS A 94 -1.21 -2.52 -14.83
N LEU A 95 -2.46 -3.01 -14.70
CA LEU A 95 -3.61 -2.46 -15.42
C LEU A 95 -3.91 -1.02 -15.00
N LYS A 96 -3.82 -0.70 -13.70
CA LYS A 96 -3.95 0.66 -13.15
C LYS A 96 -2.91 1.58 -13.78
N ILE A 97 -1.65 1.17 -13.80
CA ILE A 97 -0.58 2.01 -14.36
C ILE A 97 -0.87 2.31 -15.83
N LEU A 98 -1.23 1.28 -16.61
CA LEU A 98 -1.47 1.41 -18.05
C LEU A 98 -2.72 2.26 -18.38
N LEU A 99 -3.85 1.97 -17.75
CA LEU A 99 -5.13 2.59 -18.08
C LEU A 99 -5.39 3.89 -17.35
N VAL A 100 -4.79 4.07 -16.17
CA VAL A 100 -5.07 5.20 -15.30
C VAL A 100 -3.82 6.09 -15.24
N THR A 101 -2.76 5.63 -14.59
CA THR A 101 -1.64 6.51 -14.23
C THR A 101 -0.94 7.13 -15.44
N VAL A 102 -0.69 6.35 -16.50
CA VAL A 102 -0.02 6.83 -17.72
C VAL A 102 -0.85 7.89 -18.47
N PRO A 103 -2.10 7.64 -18.88
CA PRO A 103 -2.91 8.64 -19.57
C PRO A 103 -3.21 9.88 -18.70
N PHE A 104 -3.40 9.72 -17.39
CA PHE A 104 -3.52 10.87 -16.48
C PHE A 104 -2.27 11.73 -16.50
N THR A 105 -1.10 11.09 -16.43
CA THR A 105 0.19 11.78 -16.42
C THR A 105 0.44 12.48 -17.75
N ALA A 106 0.13 11.82 -18.87
CA ALA A 106 0.21 12.42 -20.21
C ALA A 106 -0.71 13.64 -20.33
N LEU A 107 -1.95 13.55 -19.83
CA LEU A 107 -2.89 14.66 -19.81
C LEU A 107 -2.39 15.82 -18.93
N LYS A 108 -1.83 15.50 -17.76
CA LYS A 108 -1.20 16.47 -16.85
C LYS A 108 -0.04 17.19 -17.52
N PHE A 109 0.80 16.50 -18.29
CA PHE A 109 1.89 17.14 -19.03
C PHE A 109 1.37 18.00 -20.20
N TYR A 110 0.36 17.52 -20.93
CA TYR A 110 -0.19 18.24 -22.08
C TYR A 110 -0.88 19.55 -21.69
N LYS A 111 -1.68 19.54 -20.60
CA LYS A 111 -2.43 20.72 -20.13
C LYS A 111 -1.79 21.44 -18.93
N GLY A 112 -0.70 20.92 -18.40
CA GLY A 112 -0.04 21.44 -17.21
C GLY A 112 0.49 22.86 -17.35
N LYS A 113 0.70 23.34 -18.59
CA LYS A 113 1.17 24.70 -18.91
C LYS A 113 0.05 25.75 -18.95
N LEU A 114 -1.21 25.37 -18.71
CA LEU A 114 -2.30 26.33 -18.66
C LEU A 114 -2.20 27.19 -17.39
N HIS A 115 -2.35 28.50 -17.54
CA HIS A 115 -2.40 29.44 -16.43
C HIS A 115 -3.77 29.35 -15.74
N VAL A 116 -3.78 29.10 -14.43
CA VAL A 116 -5.02 28.96 -13.65
C VAL A 116 -5.27 30.18 -12.79
N TYR A 117 -4.22 30.68 -12.12
CA TYR A 117 -4.33 31.82 -11.22
C TYR A 117 -3.10 32.73 -11.33
N SER A 118 -3.33 34.01 -11.07
CA SER A 118 -2.31 35.06 -11.12
C SER A 118 -2.17 35.64 -9.72
N VAL A 119 -1.00 35.52 -9.12
CA VAL A 119 -0.68 36.08 -7.81
C VAL A 119 0.16 37.36 -8.01
N PRO A 120 -0.12 38.46 -7.29
CA PRO A 120 0.74 39.63 -7.32
C PRO A 120 2.14 39.29 -6.77
N LYS A 121 3.18 39.78 -7.45
CA LYS A 121 4.58 39.58 -7.06
C LYS A 121 4.90 40.26 -5.73
N GLY A 122 5.72 39.64 -4.88
CA GLY A 122 6.13 40.15 -3.56
C GLY A 122 5.37 39.57 -2.38
N MET A 123 4.37 38.69 -2.60
CA MET A 123 3.68 37.98 -1.52
C MET A 123 4.53 36.82 -0.96
N PHE A 124 5.45 36.26 -1.75
CA PHE A 124 6.29 35.13 -1.36
C PHE A 124 7.78 35.42 -1.60
N PRO A 125 8.70 34.77 -0.85
CA PRO A 125 10.13 34.80 -1.14
C PRO A 125 10.43 34.42 -2.60
N SER A 126 11.42 35.05 -3.20
CA SER A 126 11.80 34.89 -4.63
C SER A 126 12.01 33.43 -5.07
N VAL A 127 12.47 32.57 -4.16
CA VAL A 127 12.64 31.13 -4.41
C VAL A 127 11.29 30.44 -4.62
N ILE A 128 10.29 30.79 -3.81
CA ILE A 128 8.94 30.22 -3.88
C ILE A 128 8.24 30.74 -5.14
N GLU A 129 8.40 32.01 -5.49
CA GLU A 129 7.88 32.58 -6.74
C GLU A 129 8.42 31.82 -7.96
N GLY A 130 9.73 31.56 -8.02
CA GLY A 130 10.33 30.77 -9.11
C GLY A 130 9.80 29.34 -9.19
N ILE A 131 9.54 28.70 -8.03
CA ILE A 131 8.93 27.35 -7.98
C ILE A 131 7.47 27.39 -8.46
N LEU A 132 6.73 28.45 -8.17
CA LEU A 132 5.33 28.60 -8.60
C LEU A 132 5.20 28.85 -10.11
N GLU A 133 6.11 29.65 -10.68
CA GLU A 133 6.13 29.95 -12.12
C GLU A 133 6.65 28.78 -12.96
N HIS A 134 7.80 28.20 -12.56
CA HIS A 134 8.57 27.27 -13.38
C HIS A 134 8.59 25.83 -12.83
N GLY A 135 8.00 25.60 -11.66
CA GLY A 135 7.99 24.30 -10.98
C GLY A 135 9.31 23.95 -10.27
N TRP A 136 9.42 22.70 -9.82
CA TRP A 136 10.60 22.19 -9.11
C TRP A 136 11.91 22.21 -9.91
N ILE A 137 11.80 22.32 -11.24
CA ILE A 137 12.93 22.49 -12.15
C ILE A 137 13.71 23.77 -11.79
N TYR A 138 13.03 24.83 -11.33
CA TYR A 138 13.68 26.05 -10.85
C TYR A 138 14.60 25.79 -9.65
N MET A 139 14.22 24.88 -8.73
CA MET A 139 15.05 24.57 -7.57
C MET A 139 16.29 23.76 -7.95
N ALA A 140 16.17 22.85 -8.90
CA ALA A 140 17.31 22.10 -9.44
C ALA A 140 18.27 22.99 -10.25
N LEU A 141 17.74 24.01 -10.93
CA LEU A 141 18.54 25.00 -11.64
C LEU A 141 18.97 26.19 -10.78
N ALA A 142 18.46 26.37 -9.55
CA ALA A 142 18.83 27.47 -8.66
C ALA A 142 20.34 27.68 -8.45
N PRO A 143 21.21 26.65 -8.35
CA PRO A 143 22.64 26.86 -8.20
C PRO A 143 23.32 27.31 -9.52
N MET A 144 22.72 26.97 -10.67
CA MET A 144 23.16 27.49 -11.96
C MET A 144 22.45 28.83 -12.16
N LYS A 145 23.14 29.95 -11.95
CA LYS A 145 22.61 31.33 -12.07
C LYS A 145 22.10 31.69 -13.49
N PHE A 146 21.26 30.88 -14.10
CA PHE A 146 20.55 31.15 -15.34
C PHE A 146 19.39 32.07 -15.01
N ARG A 147 19.54 33.32 -15.47
CA ARG A 147 18.54 34.38 -15.62
C ARG A 147 17.38 34.36 -14.62
N GLN A 148 17.45 35.36 -13.73
CA GLN A 148 16.41 35.74 -12.79
C GLN A 148 15.03 35.77 -13.44
N VAL A 149 14.07 35.24 -12.68
CA VAL A 149 12.63 35.50 -12.65
C VAL A 149 12.19 36.58 -13.63
N SER A 150 11.24 36.24 -14.49
CA SER A 150 10.57 37.17 -15.40
C SER A 150 10.27 38.51 -14.68
N GLU A 151 10.67 39.62 -15.30
CA GLU A 151 10.39 40.99 -14.84
C GLU A 151 8.89 41.36 -14.97
N GLY A 152 7.99 40.37 -14.93
CA GLY A 152 6.56 40.58 -14.88
C GLY A 152 6.09 40.92 -13.45
N ALA A 153 5.04 41.73 -13.34
CA ALA A 153 4.39 42.09 -12.08
C ALA A 153 3.52 40.96 -11.48
N VAL A 154 3.39 39.83 -12.18
CA VAL A 154 2.41 38.79 -11.89
C VAL A 154 3.07 37.42 -11.98
N VAL A 155 2.98 36.67 -10.90
CA VAL A 155 3.37 35.26 -10.79
C VAL A 155 2.20 34.41 -11.28
N THR A 156 2.38 33.63 -12.33
CA THR A 156 1.33 32.74 -12.84
C THR A 156 1.47 31.34 -12.26
N VAL A 157 0.42 30.85 -11.60
CA VAL A 157 0.34 29.47 -11.13
C VAL A 157 -0.20 28.62 -12.26
N THR A 158 0.61 27.65 -12.68
CA THR A 158 0.22 26.71 -13.74
C THR A 158 -0.66 25.60 -13.18
N LEU A 159 -1.53 25.03 -14.05
CA LEU A 159 -2.41 23.91 -13.72
C LEU A 159 -1.63 22.71 -13.16
N GLY A 160 -0.39 22.51 -13.62
CA GLY A 160 0.47 21.45 -13.13
C GLY A 160 0.79 21.54 -11.63
N ILE A 161 1.11 22.74 -11.13
CA ILE A 161 1.34 23.01 -9.71
C ILE A 161 0.04 22.85 -8.94
N TRP A 162 -1.07 23.41 -9.44
CA TRP A 162 -2.37 23.31 -8.79
C TRP A 162 -2.85 21.86 -8.63
N LEU A 163 -2.76 21.06 -9.70
CA LEU A 163 -3.12 19.64 -9.68
C LEU A 163 -2.19 18.83 -8.76
N PHE A 164 -0.91 19.17 -8.71
CA PHE A 164 0.02 18.55 -7.77
C PHE A 164 -0.35 18.82 -6.31
N ALA A 165 -0.65 20.08 -5.98
CA ALA A 165 -1.08 20.46 -4.64
C ALA A 165 -2.38 19.73 -4.25
N LEU A 166 -3.36 19.69 -5.16
CA LEU A 166 -4.62 18.96 -4.97
C LEU A 166 -4.39 17.48 -4.69
N LEU A 167 -3.53 16.80 -5.46
CA LEU A 167 -3.19 15.40 -5.23
C LEU A 167 -2.55 15.19 -3.86
N LYS A 168 -1.66 16.09 -3.42
CA LYS A 168 -1.04 16.02 -2.10
C LYS A 168 -2.06 16.17 -0.96
N VAL A 169 -3.00 17.09 -1.09
CA VAL A 169 -4.09 17.26 -0.12
C VAL A 169 -4.96 16.01 -0.06
N ILE A 170 -5.34 15.45 -1.22
CA ILE A 170 -6.11 14.21 -1.26
C ILE A 170 -5.36 13.08 -0.58
N SER A 171 -4.07 12.88 -0.88
CA SER A 171 -3.26 11.85 -0.21
C SER A 171 -3.15 12.07 1.31
N ALA A 172 -3.09 13.32 1.79
CA ALA A 172 -3.09 13.61 3.21
C ALA A 172 -4.45 13.28 3.86
N CYS A 173 -5.56 13.62 3.21
CA CYS A 173 -6.90 13.24 3.68
C CYS A 173 -7.06 11.72 3.73
N GLU A 174 -6.55 11.00 2.74
CA GLU A 174 -6.56 9.55 2.73
C GLU A 174 -5.78 8.96 3.90
N PHE A 175 -4.57 9.46 4.14
CA PHE A 175 -3.77 9.04 5.29
C PHE A 175 -4.51 9.27 6.61
N ILE A 176 -5.17 10.41 6.76
CA ILE A 176 -5.98 10.69 7.96
C ILE A 176 -7.13 9.69 8.09
N VAL A 177 -7.85 9.40 7.00
CA VAL A 177 -8.95 8.42 7.01
C VAL A 177 -8.43 7.01 7.33
N GLU A 178 -7.27 6.62 6.79
CA GLU A 178 -6.63 5.33 7.05
C GLU A 178 -6.26 5.21 8.54
N VAL A 179 -5.60 6.24 9.09
CA VAL A 179 -5.22 6.32 10.51
C VAL A 179 -6.44 6.31 11.42
N LEU A 180 -7.57 6.92 11.02
CA LEU A 180 -8.82 6.86 11.78
C LEU A 180 -9.52 5.51 11.68
N ARG A 181 -9.27 4.73 10.63
CA ARG A 181 -9.91 3.43 10.37
C ARG A 181 -9.18 2.28 11.04
N GLU A 182 -7.86 2.35 11.16
CA GLU A 182 -7.09 1.40 11.95
C GLU A 182 -7.19 1.78 13.45
N PRO A 183 -7.79 0.94 14.32
CA PRO A 183 -7.61 1.13 15.75
C PRO A 183 -6.10 0.95 16.02
N THR A 184 -5.45 2.01 16.48
CA THR A 184 -4.01 2.08 16.75
C THR A 184 -3.55 0.89 17.59
N VAL A 185 -2.99 -0.15 16.94
CA VAL A 185 -2.16 -1.14 17.64
C VAL A 185 -0.74 -0.58 17.64
N TYR A 186 -0.39 0.14 18.71
CA TYR A 186 1.01 0.48 19.00
C TYR A 186 1.77 -0.81 19.29
N VAL A 187 2.51 -1.34 18.31
CA VAL A 187 3.57 -2.31 18.56
C VAL A 187 4.84 -1.51 18.88
N GLY A 188 5.09 -1.34 20.18
CA GLY A 188 6.35 -0.80 20.68
C GLY A 188 7.50 -1.70 20.24
N ASN A 189 8.41 -1.14 19.45
CA ASN A 189 9.65 -1.79 19.04
C ASN A 189 10.63 -1.78 20.22
N SER A 190 10.60 -2.81 21.06
CA SER A 190 11.60 -3.08 22.08
C SER A 190 12.28 -4.42 21.79
N ASP A 191 13.25 -4.42 20.87
CA ASP A 191 14.48 -5.21 21.05
C ASP A 191 15.53 -4.87 19.98
N LYS A 192 16.35 -3.87 20.30
CA LYS A 192 17.76 -3.84 19.87
C LYS A 192 18.59 -3.47 21.09
N LYS A 193 18.85 -4.47 21.93
CA LYS A 193 19.87 -4.40 22.98
C LYS A 193 20.98 -5.40 22.64
N SER A 194 22.08 -4.84 22.15
CA SER A 194 23.47 -5.28 22.32
C SER A 194 23.74 -6.75 22.66
N VAL A 195 24.38 -7.47 21.74
CA VAL A 195 25.35 -8.52 22.10
C VAL A 195 26.55 -8.40 21.16
N ASP A 196 27.55 -7.62 21.60
CA ASP A 196 28.96 -7.90 21.34
C ASP A 196 29.32 -9.16 22.13
N VAL A 197 29.78 -10.22 21.47
CA VAL A 197 30.74 -11.19 22.05
C VAL A 197 31.57 -11.75 20.90
N ASP A 198 32.80 -11.27 20.82
CA ASP A 198 33.91 -11.93 20.16
C ASP A 198 34.43 -13.08 21.04
N GLU A 199 35.22 -13.96 20.42
CA GLU A 199 36.16 -14.89 21.05
C GLU A 199 35.69 -16.33 21.37
N LYS A 200 35.98 -17.19 20.39
CA LYS A 200 36.70 -18.47 20.51
C LYS A 200 36.43 -19.35 21.75
N GLY A 201 35.84 -20.51 21.47
CA GLY A 201 36.40 -21.82 21.83
C GLY A 201 36.43 -22.19 23.33
N VAL A 202 35.65 -23.21 23.69
CA VAL A 202 36.17 -24.52 24.15
C VAL A 202 34.99 -25.43 24.51
N ILE A 203 35.10 -26.66 24.05
CA ILE A 203 34.22 -27.81 24.28
C ILE A 203 34.34 -28.28 25.74
N SER A 204 33.22 -28.61 26.38
CA SER A 204 33.20 -29.64 27.43
C SER A 204 31.88 -30.42 27.40
N GLN A 205 32.02 -31.74 27.41
CA GLN A 205 30.96 -32.76 27.38
C GLN A 205 30.21 -32.85 28.72
N PRO A 206 28.99 -33.42 28.76
CA PRO A 206 28.30 -33.70 30.01
C PRO A 206 28.87 -34.95 30.69
N VAL A 207 29.09 -34.86 32.00
CA VAL A 207 29.27 -36.00 32.89
C VAL A 207 28.02 -36.09 33.76
N ASP A 208 27.36 -37.24 33.64
CA ASP A 208 26.27 -37.87 34.40
C ASP A 208 24.91 -37.16 34.54
#